data_AF-A0A7V7T3E8-F1
#
_entry.id   AF-A0A7V7T3E8-F1
#
_cell.length_a   1.000
_cell.length_b   1.000
_cell.length_c   1.000
_cell.angle_alpha   90.00
_cell.angle_beta   90.00
_cell.angle_gamma   90.00
#
_symmetry.space_group_name_H-M   'P 1'
#
loop_
_entity.id
_entity.type
_entity.pdbx_description
1 polymer ?
#
loop_
_entity_poly.entity_id
_entity_poly.type
_entity_poly.pdbx_seq_one_letter_code
_entity_poly.pdbx_strand_id
1 'polypeptide(L)' 'MNVSMDGFRSRMPSNIDTLKNLVNYIVNDRHVSHNELTEAMNDVVSDMNILCCFSCDDDKTFNEVSYLEIDQIPTEANNV' A
#
# COMPACT_ATOMS: atom_id res chain seq x y z
N MET A 1 0.36 13.45 12.75
CA MET A 1 1.72 12.96 12.44
C MET A 1 2.05 13.49 11.06
N ASN A 2 3.00 14.44 10.93
CA ASN A 2 3.37 14.96 9.61
C ASN A 2 4.18 13.88 8.90
N VAL A 3 3.56 13.14 7.98
CA VAL A 3 4.28 12.21 7.13
C VAL A 3 5.13 13.05 6.17
N SER A 4 6.45 12.86 6.22
CA SER A 4 7.34 13.49 5.25
C SER A 4 7.05 12.90 3.87
N MET A 5 6.63 13.76 2.93
CA MET A 5 6.46 13.39 1.53
C MET A 5 7.76 12.85 0.91
N ASP A 6 8.93 13.23 1.43
CA ASP A 6 10.22 12.72 0.95
C ASP A 6 10.43 11.27 1.41
N GLY A 7 10.10 10.97 2.67
CA GLY A 7 10.11 9.60 3.18
C GLY A 7 9.13 8.70 2.42
N PHE A 8 7.93 9.22 2.14
CA PHE A 8 6.93 8.54 1.33
C PHE A 8 7.42 8.25 -0.09
N ARG A 9 7.90 9.28 -0.81
CA ARG A 9 8.45 9.15 -2.18
C ARG A 9 9.65 8.20 -2.24
N SER A 10 10.41 8.06 -1.17
CA SER A 10 11.54 7.11 -1.12
C SER A 10 11.11 5.65 -0.93
N ARG A 11 10.00 5.41 -0.20
CA ARG A 11 9.52 4.06 0.16
C ARG A 11 8.60 3.46 -0.89
N MET A 12 7.71 4.26 -1.46
CA MET A 12 6.70 3.79 -2.41
C MET A 12 7.30 3.06 -3.65
N PRO A 13 8.39 3.54 -4.28
CA PRO A 13 9.03 2.79 -5.38
C PRO A 13 9.51 1.40 -4.94
N SER A 14 10.05 1.28 -3.72
CA SER A 14 10.53 0.00 -3.19
C SER A 14 9.42 -1.02 -2.98
N ASN A 15 8.28 -0.58 -2.44
CA ASN A 15 7.13 -1.45 -2.20
C ASN A 15 6.47 -1.88 -3.52
N ILE A 16 6.36 -0.95 -4.49
CA ILE A 16 5.88 -1.26 -5.85
C ILE A 16 6.82 -2.24 -6.57
N ASP A 17 8.14 -2.03 -6.49
CA ASP A 17 9.11 -2.94 -7.11
C ASP A 17 9.06 -4.33 -6.49
N THR A 18 8.87 -4.43 -5.17
CA THR A 18 8.66 -5.71 -4.47
C THR A 18 7.44 -6.44 -5.02
N LEU A 19 6.28 -5.77 -5.07
CA LEU A 19 5.05 -6.35 -5.60
C LEU A 19 5.21 -6.77 -7.08
N LYS A 20 5.82 -5.92 -7.91
CA LYS A 20 6.10 -6.22 -9.32
C LYS A 20 6.97 -7.47 -9.48
N ASN A 21 7.99 -7.65 -8.64
CA ASN A 21 8.85 -8.83 -8.68
C ASN A 21 8.07 -10.11 -8.34
N LEU A 22 7.18 -10.07 -7.35
CA LEU A 22 6.32 -11.20 -7.00
C LEU A 22 5.34 -11.54 -8.13
N VAL A 23 4.72 -10.55 -8.75
CA VAL A 23 3.86 -10.76 -9.92
C VAL A 23 4.66 -11.38 -11.07
N ASN A 24 5.88 -10.90 -11.32
CA ASN A 24 6.75 -11.51 -12.32
C ASN A 24 7.08 -12.97 -12.01
N TYR A 25 7.28 -13.34 -10.74
CA TYR A 25 7.48 -14.74 -10.36
C TYR A 25 6.26 -15.60 -10.70
N ILE A 26 5.05 -15.13 -10.37
CA ILE A 26 3.81 -15.82 -10.69
C ILE A 26 3.64 -16.00 -12.21
N VAL A 27 3.89 -14.94 -13.00
CA VAL A 27 3.79 -14.97 -14.47
C VAL A 27 4.80 -15.94 -15.11
N ASN A 28 5.93 -16.20 -14.45
CA ASN A 28 6.95 -17.14 -14.90
C ASN A 28 6.83 -18.53 -14.24
N ASP A 29 5.61 -18.90 -13.79
CA ASP A 29 5.29 -20.19 -13.14
C ASP A 29 6.16 -20.50 -11.90
N ARG A 30 6.71 -19.47 -11.24
CA ARG A 30 7.43 -19.63 -9.98
C ARG A 30 6.47 -19.55 -8.81
N HIS A 31 6.74 -20.37 -7.80
CA HIS A 31 5.96 -20.37 -6.58
C HIS A 31 6.22 -19.08 -5.77
N VAL A 32 5.13 -18.43 -5.38
CA VAL A 32 5.08 -17.32 -4.42
C VAL A 32 4.02 -17.69 -3.38
N SER A 33 4.31 -17.46 -2.11
CA SER A 33 3.32 -17.77 -1.07
C SER A 33 2.17 -16.76 -1.10
N HIS A 34 0.95 -17.21 -0.80
CA HIS A 34 -0.20 -16.29 -0.72
C HIS A 34 0.01 -15.19 0.32
N ASN A 35 0.68 -15.52 1.44
CA ASN A 35 0.99 -14.55 2.48
C ASN A 35 1.95 -13.47 1.99
N GLU A 36 3.03 -13.85 1.32
CA GLU A 36 4.02 -12.90 0.76
C GLU A 36 3.39 -11.96 -0.27
N LEU A 37 2.53 -12.47 -1.14
CA LEU A 37 1.79 -11.64 -2.09
C LEU A 37 0.81 -10.68 -1.38
N THR A 38 0.13 -11.18 -0.34
CA THR A 38 -0.84 -10.41 0.45
C THR A 38 -0.16 -9.28 1.21
N GLU A 39 0.97 -9.57 1.86
CA GLU A 39 1.78 -8.58 2.58
C GLU A 39 2.29 -7.50 1.61
N ALA A 40 2.89 -7.89 0.48
CA ALA A 40 3.39 -6.93 -0.51
C ALA A 40 2.29 -6.03 -1.10
N MET A 41 1.08 -6.55 -1.29
CA MET A 41 -0.06 -5.75 -1.72
C MET A 41 -0.52 -4.79 -0.62
N ASN A 42 -0.61 -5.26 0.62
CA ASN A 42 -1.02 -4.45 1.76
C ASN A 42 -0.03 -3.32 2.07
N ASP A 43 1.27 -3.52 1.82
CA ASP A 43 2.28 -2.47 1.92
C ASP A 43 2.02 -1.34 0.91
N VAL A 44 1.71 -1.69 -0.36
CA VAL A 44 1.35 -0.70 -1.39
C VAL A 44 0.04 0.01 -1.06
N VAL A 45 -0.98 -0.72 -0.58
CA VAL A 45 -2.26 -0.13 -0.15
C VAL A 45 -2.04 0.85 1.00
N SER A 46 -1.21 0.50 1.98
CA SER A 46 -0.89 1.36 3.11
C SER A 46 -0.21 2.65 2.67
N ASP A 47 0.76 2.55 1.76
CA ASP A 47 1.40 3.72 1.16
C ASP A 47 0.37 4.60 0.41
N MET A 48 -0.51 4.01 -0.38
CA MET A 48 -1.55 4.76 -1.11
C MET A 48 -2.54 5.46 -0.16
N ASN A 49 -2.94 4.81 0.93
CA ASN A 49 -3.87 5.39 1.90
C ASN A 49 -3.24 6.55 2.68
N ILE A 50 -1.92 6.52 2.91
CA ILE A 50 -1.19 7.66 3.49
C ILE A 50 -1.35 8.93 2.62
N LEU A 51 -1.42 8.80 1.29
CA LEU A 51 -1.68 9.93 0.40
C LEU A 51 -3.10 10.49 0.57
N CYS A 52 -4.06 9.64 0.93
CA CYS A 52 -5.45 10.04 1.19
C CYS A 52 -5.63 10.69 2.58
N CYS A 53 -4.62 10.65 3.44
CA CYS A 53 -4.66 11.29 4.76
C CYS A 53 -4.15 12.74 4.77
N PHE A 54 -3.74 13.32 3.62
CA PHE A 54 -3.29 14.71 3.58
C PHE A 54 -4.46 15.68 3.59
N SER A 55 -4.54 16.49 4.65
CA SER A 55 -5.49 17.58 4.74
C SER A 55 -4.82 18.93 4.43
N CYS A 56 -5.42 19.73 3.55
CA CYS A 56 -5.12 21.12 3.32
C CYS A 56 -6.16 21.99 4.05
N ASP A 57 -5.73 22.80 5.01
CA ASP A 57 -6.66 23.64 5.81
C ASP A 57 -7.45 24.64 4.94
N ASP A 58 -6.90 25.01 3.78
CA ASP A 58 -7.48 25.98 2.85
C ASP A 58 -8.44 25.34 1.82
N ASP A 59 -8.50 24.00 1.73
CA ASP A 59 -9.33 23.30 0.74
C ASP A 59 -10.09 22.11 1.36
N LYS A 60 -11.37 22.33 1.69
CA LYS A 60 -12.26 21.30 2.25
C LYS A 60 -12.50 20.13 1.30
N THR A 61 -12.48 20.36 -0.01
CA THR A 61 -12.68 19.31 -1.02
C THR A 61 -11.46 18.38 -1.10
N PHE A 62 -10.27 18.92 -0.80
CA PHE A 62 -9.04 18.14 -0.66
C PHE A 62 -9.03 17.26 0.61
N ASN A 63 -9.79 17.64 1.64
CA ASN A 63 -9.81 16.94 2.94
C ASN A 63 -10.81 15.78 3.00
N GLU A 64 -11.77 15.72 2.09
CA GLU A 64 -12.82 14.70 2.05
C GLU A 64 -12.45 13.54 1.11
N VAL A 65 -11.20 13.11 1.07
CA VAL A 65 -10.71 12.05 0.16
C VAL A 65 -10.70 10.64 0.77
N SER A 66 -11.32 10.45 1.95
CA SER A 66 -11.40 9.13 2.59
C SER A 66 -12.12 8.07 1.74
N TYR A 67 -12.97 8.49 0.79
CA TYR A 67 -13.59 7.58 -0.19
C TYR A 67 -12.60 6.99 -1.20
N LEU A 68 -11.36 7.50 -1.25
CA LEU A 68 -10.27 6.96 -2.08
C LEU A 68 -9.41 5.93 -1.32
N GLU A 69 -9.63 5.75 -0.02
CA GLU A 69 -8.94 4.73 0.76
C GLU A 69 -9.30 3.33 0.25
N ILE A 70 -8.28 2.49 0.12
CA ILE A 70 -8.40 1.12 -0.36
C ILE A 70 -8.30 0.19 0.84
N ASP A 71 -9.25 -0.74 0.98
CA ASP A 71 -9.21 -1.73 2.04
C ASP A 71 -8.03 -2.70 1.87
N GLN A 72 -7.38 -3.03 2.97
CA GLN A 72 -6.35 -4.07 3.00
C GLN A 72 -6.98 -5.44 2.77
N ILE A 73 -6.21 -6.33 2.14
CA ILE A 73 -6.57 -7.74 2.02
C ILE A 73 -6.45 -8.38 3.41
N PRO A 74 -7.48 -9.11 3.89
CA PRO A 74 -7.42 -9.80 5.17
C PRO A 74 -6.23 -10.76 5.20
N THR A 75 -5.31 -10.55 6.13
CA THR A 75 -4.31 -11.58 6.46
C THR A 75 -4.99 -12.62 7.32
N GLU A 76 -4.73 -13.91 7.07
CA GLU A 76 -5.15 -14.98 7.96
C GLU A 76 -4.44 -14.78 9.31
N ALA A 77 -5.04 -13.97 10.19
CA ALA A 77 -4.62 -13.89 11.56
C ALA A 77 -4.77 -15.30 12.15
N ASN A 78 -3.66 -15.85 12.62
CA ASN A 78 -3.61 -17.07 13.40
C ASN A 78 -4.89 -17.24 14.22
N ASN A 79 -5.66 -18.31 13.96
CA ASN A 79 -6.61 -18.83 14.92
C ASN A 79 -5.80 -19.23 16.16
N VAL A 80 -5.67 -18.32 17.12
CA VAL A 80 -5.23 -18.61 18.50
C VAL A 80 -6.46 -18.92 19.32
#